data_AF-A0AAV3U5L6-F1
#
_entry.id   AF-A0AAV3U5L6-F1
#
_cell.length_a   1.000
_cell.length_b   1.000
_cell.length_c   1.000
_cell.angle_alpha   90.00
_cell.angle_beta   90.00
_cell.angle_gamma   90.00
#
_symmetry.space_group_name_H-M   'P 1'
#
loop_
_entity.id
_entity.type
_entity.pdbx_description
1 polymer ?
#
loop_
_entity_poly.entity_id
_entity_poly.type
_entity_poly.pdbx_seq_one_letter_code
_entity_poly.pdbx_strand_id
1 'polypeptide(L)'
;MKPSCLFLVLNYIFAALILAGGAFWVSTADTFGYVMGVAAVGCVAGVVMRRRWGYFVAAAWFFGLMRLATDDYSAVYPETWKSAARGMCFLGVALAILLHEKVAIKSVSPPDDEQGMPS
;
A
#
# COMPACT_ATOMS: atom_id res chain seq x y z
N MET A 1 -18.54 7.02 -13.05
CA MET A 1 -19.11 6.46 -11.81
C MET A 1 -18.30 6.87 -10.57
N LYS A 2 -18.98 7.23 -9.47
CA LYS A 2 -18.36 7.58 -8.19
C LYS A 2 -17.70 6.32 -7.56
N PRO A 3 -16.50 6.41 -6.97
CA PRO A 3 -15.90 5.29 -6.25
C PRO A 3 -16.84 4.82 -5.14
N SER A 4 -16.90 3.50 -4.89
CA SER A 4 -17.71 2.97 -3.80
C SER A 4 -17.21 3.48 -2.45
N CYS A 5 -18.12 3.67 -1.50
CA CYS A 5 -17.77 4.10 -0.14
C CYS A 5 -16.73 3.15 0.49
N LEU A 6 -16.92 1.84 0.31
CA LEU A 6 -15.98 0.82 0.78
C LEU A 6 -14.56 1.02 0.23
N PHE A 7 -14.41 1.29 -1.07
CA PHE A 7 -13.09 1.53 -1.67
C PHE A 7 -12.43 2.77 -1.07
N LEU A 8 -13.18 3.86 -0.87
CA LEU A 8 -12.65 5.09 -0.27
C LEU A 8 -12.16 4.85 1.16
N VAL A 9 -12.96 4.17 1.96
CA VAL A 9 -12.62 3.84 3.35
C VAL A 9 -11.36 2.98 3.39
N LEU A 10 -11.30 1.89 2.61
CA LEU A 10 -10.12 1.02 2.55
C LEU A 10 -8.88 1.77 2.07
N ASN A 11 -9.02 2.68 1.09
CA ASN A 11 -7.92 3.48 0.58
C ASN A 11 -7.33 4.40 1.65
N TYR A 12 -8.17 5.07 2.44
CA TYR A 12 -7.69 5.95 3.51
C TYR A 12 -7.15 5.18 4.71
N ILE A 13 -7.75 4.06 5.07
CA ILE A 13 -7.19 3.16 6.10
C ILE A 13 -5.80 2.69 5.66
N PHE A 14 -5.66 2.26 4.41
CA PHE A 14 -4.38 1.81 3.86
C PHE A 14 -3.33 2.94 3.85
N ALA A 15 -3.71 4.16 3.44
CA ALA A 15 -2.84 5.33 3.51
C ALA A 15 -2.41 5.65 4.96
N ALA A 16 -3.33 5.57 5.93
CA ALA A 16 -3.03 5.81 7.34
C ALA A 16 -2.07 4.75 7.90
N LEU A 17 -2.21 3.48 7.50
CA LEU A 17 -1.28 2.41 7.89
C LEU A 17 0.13 2.66 7.36
N ILE A 18 0.26 3.09 6.11
CA ILE A 18 1.56 3.45 5.52
C ILE A 18 2.17 4.63 6.27
N LEU A 19 1.39 5.68 6.57
CA LEU A 19 1.86 6.83 7.35
C LEU A 19 2.33 6.42 8.75
N ALA A 20 1.57 5.58 9.45
CA ALA A 20 1.93 5.11 10.78
C ALA A 20 3.25 4.32 10.76
N GLY A 21 3.42 3.42 9.78
CA GLY A 21 4.67 2.68 9.61
C GLY A 21 5.83 3.59 9.22
N GLY A 22 5.61 4.57 8.34
CA GLY A 22 6.60 5.59 7.99
C GLY A 22 7.03 6.43 9.20
N ALA A 23 6.08 6.87 10.02
CA ALA A 23 6.36 7.63 11.25
C ALA A 23 7.15 6.80 12.28
N PHE A 24 6.83 5.50 12.41
CA PHE A 24 7.61 4.58 13.24
C PHE A 24 9.07 4.53 12.78
N TRP A 25 9.33 4.38 11.48
CA TRP A 25 10.69 4.39 10.96
C TRP A 25 11.41 5.72 11.13
N VAL A 26 10.73 6.86 10.92
CA VAL A 26 11.31 8.17 11.19
C VAL A 26 11.70 8.34 12.67
N SER A 27 10.97 7.70 13.58
CA SER A 27 11.25 7.78 15.02
C SER A 27 12.56 7.09 15.45
N THR A 28 13.15 6.23 14.60
CA THR A 28 14.47 5.64 14.88
C THR A 28 15.61 6.65 14.77
N ALA A 29 15.36 7.82 14.17
CA ALA A 29 16.29 8.94 14.03
C ALA A 29 17.62 8.58 13.34
N ASP A 30 17.61 7.56 12.49
CA ASP A 30 18.73 7.18 11.63
C ASP A 30 18.42 7.45 10.15
N THR A 31 19.46 7.45 9.32
CA THR A 31 19.35 7.73 7.88
C THR A 31 18.41 6.76 7.18
N PHE A 32 18.42 5.48 7.57
CA PHE A 32 17.57 4.46 6.97
C PHE A 32 16.09 4.72 7.30
N GLY A 33 15.79 5.05 8.55
CA GLY A 33 14.46 5.43 9.04
C GLY A 33 13.90 6.64 8.31
N TYR A 34 14.71 7.67 8.07
CA TYR A 34 14.30 8.82 7.27
C TYR A 34 13.98 8.46 5.82
N VAL A 35 14.81 7.62 5.17
CA VAL A 35 14.55 7.15 3.80
C VAL A 35 13.25 6.35 3.73
N MET A 36 13.00 5.48 4.71
CA MET A 36 11.75 4.71 4.82
C MET A 36 10.52 5.61 5.02
N GLY A 37 10.66 6.68 5.81
CA GLY A 37 9.63 7.70 5.99
C GLY A 37 9.30 8.46 4.70
N VAL A 38 10.32 8.90 3.96
CA VAL A 38 10.14 9.57 2.66
C VAL A 38 9.47 8.63 1.66
N ALA A 39 9.88 7.36 1.61
CA ALA A 39 9.24 6.35 0.78
C ALA A 39 7.76 6.16 1.14
N ALA A 40 7.42 6.13 2.43
CA ALA A 40 6.05 6.02 2.91
C ALA A 40 5.20 7.22 2.45
N VAL A 41 5.72 8.45 2.52
CA VAL A 41 5.04 9.65 1.99
C VAL A 41 4.77 9.53 0.50
N GLY A 42 5.75 9.05 -0.29
CA GLY A 42 5.58 8.80 -1.72
C GLY A 42 4.47 7.78 -2.02
N CYS A 43 4.41 6.69 -1.25
CA CYS A 43 3.34 5.70 -1.35
C CYS A 43 1.97 6.33 -1.06
N VAL A 44 1.86 7.09 0.03
CA VAL A 44 0.62 7.75 0.48
C VAL A 44 0.13 8.74 -0.58
N ALA A 45 1.03 9.55 -1.14
CA ALA A 45 0.68 10.46 -2.22
C ALA A 45 0.09 9.70 -3.42
N GLY A 46 0.72 8.60 -3.84
CA GLY A 46 0.22 7.75 -4.92
C GLY A 46 -1.15 7.13 -4.62
N VAL A 47 -1.34 6.63 -3.39
CA VAL A 47 -2.60 5.99 -2.91
C VAL A 47 -3.74 7.02 -2.78
N VAL A 48 -3.49 8.21 -2.23
CA VAL A 48 -4.49 9.27 -2.10
C VAL A 48 -4.90 9.82 -3.47
N MET A 49 -3.93 9.98 -4.38
CA MET A 49 -4.19 10.33 -5.77
C MET A 49 -4.80 9.17 -6.59
N ARG A 50 -4.95 7.98 -5.98
CA ARG A 50 -5.49 6.76 -6.60
C ARG A 50 -4.78 6.39 -7.90
N ARG A 51 -3.46 6.56 -7.93
CA ARG A 51 -2.62 6.21 -9.08
C ARG A 51 -2.17 4.76 -8.94
N ARG A 52 -2.23 4.00 -10.04
CA ARG A 52 -1.81 2.58 -10.07
C ARG A 52 -0.42 2.37 -9.48
N TRP A 53 0.55 3.19 -9.90
CA TRP A 53 1.92 3.09 -9.40
C TRP A 53 2.03 3.29 -7.88
N GLY A 54 1.14 4.07 -7.26
CA GLY A 54 1.15 4.30 -5.81
C GLY A 54 0.93 3.03 -5.01
N TYR A 55 -0.02 2.20 -5.45
CA TYR A 55 -0.30 0.90 -4.85
C TYR A 55 0.81 -0.10 -5.12
N PHE A 56 1.40 -0.08 -6.32
CA PHE A 56 2.54 -0.95 -6.64
C PHE A 56 3.76 -0.63 -5.75
N VAL A 57 4.11 0.66 -5.61
CA VAL A 57 5.21 1.09 -4.74
C VAL A 57 4.88 0.78 -3.28
N ALA A 58 3.64 0.92 -2.84
CA ALA A 58 3.23 0.50 -1.49
C ALA A 58 3.41 -1.01 -1.27
N ALA A 59 3.07 -1.85 -2.26
CA ALA A 59 3.32 -3.29 -2.19
C ALA A 59 4.81 -3.61 -2.06
N ALA A 60 5.66 -2.95 -2.85
CA ALA A 60 7.11 -3.10 -2.77
C ALA A 60 7.67 -2.63 -1.41
N TRP A 61 7.13 -1.55 -0.85
CA TRP A 61 7.50 -1.05 0.47
C TRP A 61 7.15 -2.06 1.57
N PHE A 62 5.92 -2.60 1.59
CA PHE A 62 5.54 -3.66 2.54
C PHE A 62 6.34 -4.95 2.36
N PHE A 63 6.70 -5.30 1.13
CA PHE A 63 7.57 -6.44 0.87
C PHE A 63 8.98 -6.23 1.44
N GLY A 64 9.54 -5.02 1.31
CA GLY A 64 10.80 -4.64 1.96
C GLY A 64 10.74 -4.73 3.48
N LEU A 65 9.64 -4.23 4.08
CA LEU A 65 9.39 -4.36 5.53
C LEU A 65 9.28 -5.80 6.00
N MET A 66 8.63 -6.66 5.20
CA MET A 66 8.54 -8.10 5.50
C MET A 66 9.92 -8.75 5.53
N ARG A 67 10.81 -8.35 4.60
CA ARG A 67 12.20 -8.85 4.57
C ARG A 67 12.97 -8.40 5.82
N LEU A 68 12.89 -7.12 6.20
CA LEU A 68 13.48 -6.62 7.44
C LEU A 68 12.96 -7.34 8.69
N ALA A 69 11.65 -7.60 8.75
CA ALA A 69 11.02 -8.34 9.85
C ALA A 69 11.47 -9.82 9.92
N THR A 70 12.01 -10.36 8.81
CA THR A 70 12.48 -11.76 8.73
C THR A 70 13.98 -11.84 9.01
N ASP A 71 14.78 -10.92 8.47
CA ASP A 71 16.25 -10.97 8.52
C ASP A 71 16.79 -10.30 9.81
N ASP A 72 16.41 -9.05 10.12
CA ASP A 72 17.06 -8.23 11.16
C ASP A 72 16.41 -8.33 12.55
N TYR A 73 15.09 -8.54 12.61
CA TYR A 73 14.37 -8.61 13.88
C TYR A 73 14.55 -9.95 14.63
N SER A 74 15.31 -10.88 14.03
CA SER A 74 15.50 -12.25 14.52
C SER A 74 16.16 -12.35 15.90
N ALA A 75 16.96 -11.35 16.29
CA ALA A 75 17.72 -11.37 17.55
C ALA A 75 17.10 -10.59 18.71
N VAL A 76 16.18 -9.65 18.45
CA VAL A 76 15.81 -8.61 19.44
C VAL A 76 14.40 -8.75 20.01
N TYR A 77 13.45 -9.34 19.26
CA TYR A 77 12.04 -9.37 19.65
C TYR A 77 11.49 -10.78 19.86
N PRO A 78 10.45 -10.96 20.71
CA PRO A 78 9.75 -12.23 20.87
C PRO A 78 9.14 -12.73 19.54
N GLU A 79 9.11 -14.06 19.34
CA GLU A 79 8.56 -14.69 18.11
C GLU A 79 7.11 -14.26 17.78
N THR A 80 6.29 -13.98 18.79
CA THR A 80 4.91 -13.49 18.64
C THR A 80 4.84 -12.12 17.97
N TRP A 81 5.79 -11.23 18.27
CA TRP A 81 5.90 -9.93 17.63
C TRP A 81 6.38 -10.05 16.17
N LYS A 82 7.30 -10.98 15.90
CA LYS A 82 7.80 -11.25 14.55
C LYS A 82 6.71 -11.80 13.64
N SER A 83 5.89 -12.73 14.12
CA SER A 83 4.81 -13.32 13.33
C SER A 83 3.71 -12.28 13.05
N ALA A 84 3.37 -11.44 14.04
CA ALA A 84 2.43 -10.34 13.86
C ALA A 84 2.94 -9.31 12.84
N ALA A 85 4.21 -8.90 12.92
CA ALA A 85 4.81 -7.96 11.97
C ALA A 85 4.82 -8.51 10.53
N ARG A 86 5.22 -9.78 10.35
CA ARG A 86 5.17 -10.48 9.05
C ARG A 86 3.75 -10.56 8.52
N GLY A 87 2.79 -10.94 9.36
CA GLY A 87 1.36 -11.00 9.01
C GLY A 87 0.81 -9.65 8.56
N MET A 88 1.14 -8.57 9.28
CA MET A 88 0.76 -7.21 8.90
C MET A 88 1.37 -6.79 7.56
N CYS A 89 2.64 -7.11 7.30
CA CYS A 89 3.27 -6.81 6.03
C CYS A 89 2.62 -7.57 4.88
N PHE A 90 2.33 -8.86 5.07
CA PHE A 90 1.63 -9.68 4.07
C PHE A 90 0.23 -9.14 3.76
N LEU A 91 -0.52 -8.76 4.79
CA LEU A 91 -1.82 -8.11 4.64
C LEU A 91 -1.70 -6.78 3.88
N GLY A 92 -0.66 -6.00 4.16
CA GLY A 92 -0.35 -4.76 3.44
C GLY A 92 -0.11 -4.98 1.95
N VAL A 93 0.66 -6.01 1.58
CA VAL A 93 0.87 -6.41 0.19
C VAL A 93 -0.44 -6.83 -0.48
N ALA A 94 -1.22 -7.69 0.17
CA ALA A 94 -2.51 -8.15 -0.36
C ALA A 94 -3.49 -6.98 -0.59
N LEU A 95 -3.61 -6.07 0.38
CA LEU A 95 -4.43 -4.86 0.25
C LEU A 95 -3.97 -3.96 -0.89
N ALA A 96 -2.64 -3.77 -1.04
CA ALA A 96 -2.08 -2.99 -2.12
C ALA A 96 -2.46 -3.56 -3.49
N ILE A 97 -2.36 -4.88 -3.68
CA ILE A 97 -2.72 -5.56 -4.94
C ILE A 97 -4.23 -5.42 -5.21
N LEU A 98 -5.09 -5.67 -4.22
CA LEU A 98 -6.54 -5.54 -4.40
C LEU A 98 -6.95 -4.11 -4.79
N LEU A 99 -6.38 -3.10 -4.12
CA LEU A 99 -6.65 -1.70 -4.44
C LEU A 99 -6.07 -1.31 -5.80
N HIS A 100 -4.88 -1.83 -6.16
CA HIS A 100 -4.28 -1.67 -7.49
C HIS A 100 -5.20 -2.19 -8.60
N GLU A 101 -5.71 -3.42 -8.47
CA GLU A 101 -6.62 -4.03 -9.45
C GLU A 101 -7.94 -3.26 -9.58
N LYS A 102 -8.50 -2.78 -8.47
CA LYS A 102 -9.73 -1.96 -8.49
C LYS A 102 -9.54 -0.65 -9.24
N VAL A 103 -8.39 0.00 -9.08
CA VAL A 103 -8.04 1.18 -9.88
C VAL A 103 -7.78 0.80 -11.33
N ALA A 104 -7.25 -0.40 -11.57
CA ALA A 104 -6.95 -0.86 -12.92
C ALA A 104 -8.21 -1.11 -13.77
N ILE A 105 -9.20 -1.82 -13.23
CA ILE A 105 -10.46 -2.11 -13.92
C ILE A 105 -11.14 -0.82 -14.39
N LYS A 106 -11.09 0.26 -13.59
CA LYS A 106 -11.71 1.54 -13.92
C LYS A 106 -11.13 2.21 -15.18
N SER A 107 -9.89 1.93 -15.54
CA SER A 107 -9.25 2.60 -16.68
C SER A 107 -9.32 1.81 -17.99
N VAL A 108 -9.94 0.62 -17.99
CA VAL A 108 -10.02 -0.27 -19.17
C VAL A 108 -11.44 -0.35 -19.75
N SER A 109 -12.45 0.20 -19.06
CA SER A 109 -13.82 0.27 -19.60
C SER A 109 -13.84 1.06 -20.91
N PRO A 110 -14.22 0.46 -22.05
CA PRO A 110 -14.35 1.18 -23.32
C PRO A 110 -15.51 2.18 -23.25
N PRO A 111 -15.47 3.28 -24.02
CA PRO A 111 -16.59 4.23 -24.09
C PRO A 111 -17.82 3.54 -24.69
N ASP A 112 -19.00 3.86 -24.15
CA ASP A 112 -20.31 3.27 -24.49
C ASP A 112 -20.80 3.59 -25.93
N ASP A 113 -19.93 4.06 -26.84
CA ASP A 113 -20.29 4.63 -28.13
C ASP A 113 -20.41 3.58 -29.28
N GLU A 114 -20.10 2.30 -29.04
CA GLU A 114 -20.22 1.24 -30.07
C GLU A 114 -21.49 0.37 -29.97
N GLN A 115 -22.38 0.59 -29.00
CA GLN A 115 -23.63 -0.19 -28.86
C GLN A 115 -24.86 0.45 -29.52
N GLY A 116 -24.69 1.58 -30.23
CA GLY A 116 -25.80 2.43 -30.66
C GLY A 116 -25.94 2.71 -32.16
N MET A 117 -25.22 2.03 -33.06
CA MET A 117 -25.45 2.22 -34.49
C MET A 117 -26.38 1.14 -35.05
N PRO A 118 -27.67 1.44 -35.29
CA PRO A 118 -28.50 0.59 -36.13
C PRO A 118 -27.92 0.58 -37.56
N SER A 119 -27.72 -0.63 -38.05
CA SER A 119 -27.35 -0.98 -39.43
C SER A 119 -28.36 -0.49 -40.46
#